data_AF-G7QDC3-F1
#
_entry.id   AF-G7QDC3-F1
#
_cell.length_a   1.000
_cell.length_b   1.000
_cell.length_c   1.000
_cell.angle_alpha   90.00
_cell.angle_beta   90.00
_cell.angle_gamma   90.00
#
_symmetry.space_group_name_H-M   'P 1'
#
loop_
_entity.id
_entity.type
_entity.pdbx_description
1 polymer ?
#
loop_
_entity_poly.entity_id
_entity_poly.type
_entity_poly.pdbx_seq_one_letter_code
_entity_poly.pdbx_strand_id
1 'polypeptide(L)'
;MPPKRATTAAVGKTLEDRRDAARDAALKELKALRADLATLEAVLSGRRRKGDFSLFDVAHGAFEIFRNAAAAFEAETLMEGLAGELEAAKSVDFLEKHGATELVKPAGWHWISPRGEMHFLGKTDDAQKAADKLAALLPGSRRPKKRDKASGAPDASQASEAGNDGEDSETPAGHGDLEQA
;
A
#
# COMPACT_ATOMS: atom_id res chain seq x y z
N MET A 1 31.77 14.37 8.16
CA MET A 1 31.00 13.23 7.62
C MET A 1 30.02 13.76 6.60
N PRO A 2 29.86 13.11 5.44
CA PRO A 2 28.84 13.52 4.47
C PRO A 2 27.45 13.35 5.10
N PRO A 3 26.45 14.14 4.71
CA PRO A 3 25.11 14.01 5.28
C PRO A 3 24.51 12.66 4.87
N LYS A 4 24.20 11.81 5.86
CA LYS A 4 23.55 10.49 5.69
C LYS A 4 22.31 10.51 4.77
N ARG A 5 21.68 11.68 4.60
CA ARG A 5 20.52 11.92 3.73
C ARG A 5 20.86 11.99 2.23
N ALA A 6 22.06 12.44 1.88
CA ALA A 6 22.48 12.48 0.47
C ALA A 6 22.78 11.07 -0.07
N THR A 7 23.30 10.19 0.79
CA THR A 7 23.56 8.79 0.44
C THR A 7 22.28 7.97 0.28
N THR A 8 21.25 8.19 1.10
CA THR A 8 19.97 7.47 0.96
C THR A 8 19.19 7.90 -0.29
N ALA A 9 19.20 9.19 -0.62
CA ALA A 9 18.57 9.70 -1.85
C ALA A 9 19.26 9.17 -3.12
N ALA A 10 20.60 9.09 -3.10
CA ALA A 10 21.36 8.53 -4.21
C ALA A 10 21.10 7.02 -4.40
N VAL A 11 20.99 6.26 -3.31
CA VAL A 11 20.64 4.82 -3.36
C VAL A 11 19.22 4.61 -3.86
N GLY A 12 18.24 5.41 -3.38
CA GLY A 12 16.86 5.35 -3.85
C GLY A 12 16.75 5.58 -5.36
N LYS A 13 17.37 6.65 -5.87
CA LYS A 13 17.40 6.92 -7.31
C LYS A 13 18.04 5.78 -8.12
N THR A 14 19.14 5.22 -7.62
CA THR A 14 19.83 4.12 -8.32
C THR A 14 18.95 2.85 -8.39
N LEU A 15 18.17 2.58 -7.35
CA LEU A 15 17.22 1.47 -7.33
C LEU A 15 16.03 1.71 -8.26
N GLU A 16 15.51 2.94 -8.31
CA GLU A 16 14.46 3.34 -9.26
C GLU A 16 14.93 3.16 -10.70
N ASP A 17 16.10 3.70 -11.05
CA ASP A 17 16.68 3.57 -12.39
C ASP A 17 16.90 2.09 -12.77
N ARG A 18 17.36 1.27 -11.81
CA ARG A 18 17.53 -0.19 -12.03
C ARG A 18 16.20 -0.91 -12.23
N ARG A 19 15.18 -0.60 -11.43
CA ARG A 19 13.82 -1.17 -11.58
C ARG A 19 13.28 -0.85 -12.97
N ASP A 20 13.36 0.42 -13.37
CA ASP A 20 12.76 0.88 -14.62
C ASP A 20 13.50 0.28 -15.82
N ALA A 21 14.82 0.22 -15.79
CA ALA A 21 15.61 -0.47 -16.83
C ALA A 21 15.27 -1.97 -16.91
N ALA A 22 15.12 -2.65 -15.78
CA ALA A 22 14.74 -4.07 -15.76
C ALA A 22 13.32 -4.30 -16.29
N ARG A 23 12.38 -3.41 -15.95
CA ARG A 23 11.00 -3.45 -16.45
C ARG A 23 10.95 -3.24 -17.97
N ASP A 24 11.67 -2.24 -18.48
CA ASP A 24 11.74 -1.96 -19.92
C ASP A 24 12.36 -3.13 -20.69
N ALA A 25 13.41 -3.74 -20.14
CA ALA A 25 14.02 -4.94 -20.71
C ALA A 25 13.02 -6.11 -20.74
N ALA A 26 12.33 -6.39 -19.63
CA ALA A 26 11.31 -7.44 -19.57
C ALA A 26 10.18 -7.23 -20.59
N LEU A 27 9.71 -5.99 -20.74
CA LEU A 27 8.66 -5.63 -21.72
C LEU A 27 9.13 -5.78 -23.16
N LYS A 28 10.40 -5.47 -23.44
CA LYS A 28 10.99 -5.69 -24.77
C LYS A 28 11.05 -7.19 -25.10
N GLU A 29 11.55 -8.00 -24.18
CA GLU A 29 11.62 -9.46 -24.35
C GLU A 29 10.23 -10.09 -24.47
N LEU A 30 9.24 -9.59 -23.73
CA LEU A 30 7.84 -10.02 -23.84
C LEU A 30 7.27 -9.76 -25.25
N LYS A 31 7.63 -8.63 -25.87
CA LYS A 31 7.21 -8.32 -27.25
C LYS A 31 7.89 -9.25 -28.25
N ALA A 32 9.18 -9.52 -28.08
CA ALA A 32 9.93 -10.45 -28.93
C ALA A 32 9.35 -11.88 -28.82
N LEU A 33 9.17 -12.39 -27.59
CA LEU A 33 8.62 -13.72 -27.35
C LEU A 33 7.22 -13.89 -27.94
N ARG A 34 6.37 -12.86 -27.90
CA ARG A 34 5.05 -12.92 -28.57
C ARG A 34 5.17 -13.14 -30.08
N ALA A 35 6.15 -12.51 -30.74
CA ALA A 35 6.40 -12.72 -32.15
C ALA A 35 6.94 -14.14 -32.44
N ASP A 36 7.81 -14.65 -31.56
CA ASP A 36 8.34 -16.01 -31.68
C ASP A 36 7.24 -17.06 -31.47
N LEU A 37 6.36 -16.85 -30.50
CA LEU A 37 5.19 -17.72 -30.25
C LEU A 37 4.20 -17.69 -31.41
N ALA A 38 3.93 -16.53 -32.00
CA ALA A 38 3.08 -16.43 -33.19
C ALA A 38 3.71 -17.18 -34.39
N THR A 39 5.04 -17.11 -34.53
CA THR A 39 5.75 -17.87 -35.55
C THR A 39 5.68 -19.37 -35.29
N LEU A 40 5.91 -19.81 -34.05
CA LEU A 40 5.76 -21.20 -33.65
C LEU A 40 4.35 -21.73 -33.93
N GLU A 41 3.33 -20.96 -33.58
CA GLU A 41 1.94 -21.31 -33.86
C GLU A 41 1.69 -21.49 -35.37
N ALA A 42 2.19 -20.57 -36.20
CA ALA A 42 2.08 -20.67 -37.66
C ALA A 42 2.79 -21.93 -38.21
N VAL A 43 3.94 -22.30 -37.64
CA VAL A 43 4.68 -23.51 -38.00
C VAL A 43 3.91 -24.78 -37.60
N LEU A 44 3.42 -24.85 -36.36
CA LEU A 44 2.71 -26.02 -35.84
C LEU A 44 1.33 -26.20 -36.49
N SER A 45 0.68 -25.11 -36.91
CA SER A 45 -0.58 -25.15 -37.66
C SER A 45 -0.40 -25.42 -39.16
N GLY A 46 0.83 -25.59 -39.64
CA GLY A 46 1.14 -25.84 -41.06
C GLY A 46 0.95 -24.62 -41.97
N ARG A 47 0.58 -23.45 -41.43
CA ARG A 47 0.46 -22.18 -42.17
C ARG A 47 1.83 -21.63 -42.62
N ARG A 48 2.91 -22.07 -41.98
CA ARG A 48 4.30 -21.72 -42.30
C ARG A 48 5.18 -22.97 -42.24
N ARG A 49 6.20 -23.07 -43.10
CA ARG A 49 7.25 -24.08 -42.94
C ARG A 49 8.23 -23.64 -41.85
N LYS A 50 8.79 -24.60 -41.08
CA LYS A 50 9.74 -24.31 -39.98
C LYS A 50 10.85 -23.34 -40.39
N GLY A 51 11.49 -23.56 -41.54
CA GLY A 51 12.64 -22.75 -41.96
C GLY A 51 13.72 -22.72 -40.88
N ASP A 52 14.28 -21.53 -40.64
CA ASP A 52 15.33 -21.30 -39.64
C ASP A 52 14.79 -21.03 -38.22
N PHE A 53 13.50 -21.26 -37.99
CA PHE A 53 12.90 -21.04 -36.67
C PHE A 53 13.49 -22.00 -35.61
N SER A 54 13.95 -21.43 -34.50
CA SER A 54 14.52 -22.18 -33.38
C SER A 54 13.60 -22.16 -32.16
N LEU A 55 13.36 -23.34 -31.58
CA LEU A 55 12.67 -23.44 -30.28
C LEU A 55 13.51 -22.85 -29.14
N PHE A 56 14.82 -22.74 -29.34
CA PHE A 56 15.70 -22.12 -28.36
C PHE A 56 15.35 -20.64 -28.15
N ASP A 57 14.93 -19.92 -29.21
CA ASP A 57 14.59 -18.50 -29.12
C ASP A 57 13.37 -18.29 -28.20
N VAL A 58 12.38 -19.19 -28.26
CA VAL A 58 11.22 -19.19 -27.38
C VAL A 58 11.63 -19.44 -25.92
N ALA A 59 12.44 -20.46 -25.68
CA ALA A 59 12.90 -20.80 -24.33
C ALA A 59 13.78 -19.70 -23.73
N HIS A 60 14.70 -19.16 -24.52
CA HIS A 60 15.59 -18.07 -24.14
C HIS A 60 14.79 -16.79 -23.87
N GLY A 61 13.84 -16.42 -24.74
CA GLY A 61 12.99 -15.25 -24.53
C GLY A 61 12.19 -15.35 -23.23
N ALA A 62 11.63 -16.53 -22.93
CA ALA A 62 10.93 -16.77 -21.66
C ALA A 62 11.86 -16.64 -20.45
N PHE A 63 13.10 -17.16 -20.54
CA PHE A 63 14.09 -17.05 -19.48
C PHE A 63 14.53 -15.61 -19.23
N GLU A 64 14.74 -14.82 -20.30
CA GLU A 64 15.12 -13.41 -20.17
C GLU A 64 14.01 -12.56 -19.55
N ILE A 65 12.75 -12.83 -19.89
CA ILE A 65 11.61 -12.21 -19.22
C ILE A 65 11.65 -12.51 -17.73
N PHE A 66 11.83 -13.78 -17.34
CA PHE A 66 11.94 -14.17 -15.94
C PHE A 66 13.07 -13.41 -15.24
N ARG A 67 14.27 -13.39 -15.82
CA ARG A 67 15.45 -12.73 -15.25
C ARG A 67 15.20 -11.23 -15.02
N ASN A 68 14.67 -10.54 -16.03
CA ASN A 68 14.44 -9.10 -15.98
C ASN A 68 13.28 -8.75 -15.04
N ALA A 69 12.18 -9.51 -15.07
CA ALA A 69 11.04 -9.29 -14.17
C ALA A 69 11.41 -9.55 -12.70
N ALA A 70 12.16 -10.62 -12.41
CA ALA A 70 12.63 -10.91 -11.07
C ALA A 70 13.50 -9.77 -10.52
N ALA A 71 14.42 -9.23 -11.33
CA ALA A 71 15.24 -8.08 -10.95
C ALA A 71 14.41 -6.82 -10.68
N ALA A 72 13.32 -6.58 -11.43
CA ALA A 72 12.42 -5.46 -11.19
C ALA A 72 11.67 -5.61 -9.86
N PHE A 73 11.13 -6.79 -9.56
CA PHE A 73 10.40 -7.05 -8.31
C PHE A 73 11.31 -7.03 -7.08
N GLU A 74 12.55 -7.51 -7.20
CA GLU A 74 13.55 -7.41 -6.13
C GLU A 74 13.86 -5.94 -5.83
N ALA A 75 14.04 -5.10 -6.86
CA ALA A 75 14.27 -3.68 -6.68
C ALA A 75 13.07 -2.98 -6.00
N GLU A 76 11.83 -3.32 -6.38
CA GLU A 76 10.61 -2.83 -5.73
C GLU A 76 10.57 -3.20 -4.24
N THR A 77 10.80 -4.48 -3.93
CA THR A 77 10.82 -4.98 -2.55
C THR A 77 11.87 -4.26 -1.70
N LEU A 78 13.06 -4.05 -2.24
CA LEU A 78 14.13 -3.32 -1.54
C LEU A 78 13.76 -1.85 -1.30
N MET A 79 13.12 -1.19 -2.27
CA MET A 79 12.67 0.20 -2.11
C MET A 79 11.58 0.34 -1.04
N GLU A 80 10.62 -0.59 -0.99
CA GLU A 80 9.59 -0.62 0.05
C GLU A 80 10.20 -0.82 1.44
N GLY A 81 11.16 -1.74 1.57
CA GLY A 81 11.91 -1.96 2.80
C GLY A 81 12.68 -0.71 3.25
N LEU A 82 13.41 -0.07 2.33
CA LEU A 82 14.14 1.16 2.61
C LEU A 82 13.22 2.32 3.03
N ALA A 83 12.03 2.44 2.44
CA ALA A 83 11.07 3.45 2.84
C ALA A 83 10.59 3.24 4.28
N GLY A 84 10.29 2.00 4.66
CA GLY A 84 9.91 1.65 6.04
C GLY A 84 11.02 1.93 7.06
N GLU A 85 12.25 1.52 6.76
CA GLU A 85 13.41 1.79 7.62
C GLU A 85 13.72 3.29 7.74
N LEU A 86 13.54 4.05 6.65
CA LEU A 86 13.76 5.49 6.66
C LEU A 86 12.73 6.21 7.55
N GLU A 87 11.46 5.82 7.51
CA GLU A 87 10.44 6.39 8.42
C GLU A 87 10.71 6.02 9.88
N ALA A 88 11.10 4.78 10.16
CA ALA A 88 11.51 4.38 11.51
C ALA A 88 12.71 5.20 12.01
N ALA A 89 13.73 5.39 11.16
CA ALA A 89 14.90 6.20 11.48
C ALA A 89 14.55 7.68 11.70
N LYS A 90 13.61 8.25 10.93
CA LYS A 90 13.12 9.62 11.15
C LYS A 90 12.43 9.76 12.50
N SER A 91 11.65 8.75 12.91
CA SER A 91 10.96 8.75 14.19
C SER A 91 11.94 8.66 15.37
N VAL A 92 12.97 7.83 15.28
CA VAL A 92 14.05 7.77 16.28
C VAL A 92 14.81 9.11 16.34
N ASP A 93 15.22 9.66 15.20
CA ASP A 93 15.91 10.95 15.11
C ASP A 93 15.05 12.09 15.69
N PHE A 94 13.73 12.07 15.47
CA PHE A 94 12.79 13.02 16.09
C PHE A 94 12.77 12.89 17.62
N LEU A 95 12.63 11.66 18.13
CA LEU A 95 12.62 11.39 19.57
C LEU A 95 13.89 11.89 20.24
N GLU A 96 15.06 11.50 19.73
CA GLU A 96 16.37 11.87 20.27
C GLU A 96 16.58 13.39 20.25
N LYS A 97 16.24 14.06 19.14
CA LYS A 97 16.34 15.52 19.01
C LYS A 97 15.49 16.28 20.02
N HIS A 98 14.36 15.72 20.40
CA HIS A 98 13.46 16.31 21.39
C HIS A 98 13.75 15.83 22.82
N GLY A 99 14.86 15.10 23.03
CA GLY A 99 15.32 14.67 24.34
C GLY A 99 14.59 13.46 24.90
N ALA A 100 13.86 12.71 24.07
CA ALA A 100 13.33 11.42 24.46
C ALA A 100 14.45 10.37 24.41
N THR A 101 14.40 9.44 25.35
CA THR A 101 15.40 8.39 25.54
C THR A 101 14.70 7.05 25.63
N GLU A 102 15.28 6.04 25.00
CA GLU A 102 14.86 4.66 25.22
C GLU A 102 15.47 4.16 26.54
N LEU A 103 14.61 3.78 27.49
CA LEU A 103 15.02 3.28 28.79
C LEU A 103 14.83 1.76 28.84
N VAL A 104 15.74 1.09 29.54
CA VAL A 104 15.64 -0.35 29.85
C VAL A 104 14.66 -0.58 31.01
N LYS A 105 14.57 0.37 31.95
CA LYS A 105 13.67 0.35 33.11
C LYS A 105 13.19 1.78 33.42
N PRO A 106 11.88 2.08 33.36
CA PRO A 106 10.83 1.27 32.74
C PRO A 106 11.14 1.06 31.25
N ALA A 107 10.81 -0.11 30.70
CA ALA A 107 11.17 -0.45 29.33
C ALA A 107 10.41 0.43 28.31
N GLY A 108 11.13 0.99 27.34
CA GLY A 108 10.58 1.73 26.20
C GLY A 108 10.98 3.20 26.15
N TRP A 109 10.36 3.94 25.25
CA TRP A 109 10.63 5.35 25.01
C TRP A 109 10.01 6.23 26.10
N HIS A 110 10.83 7.12 26.66
CA HIS A 110 10.43 8.06 27.69
C HIS A 110 10.92 9.47 27.38
N TRP A 111 10.18 10.46 27.83
CA TRP A 111 10.58 11.87 27.72
C TRP A 111 10.31 12.59 29.04
N ILE A 112 11.26 13.42 29.47
CA ILE A 112 11.12 14.23 30.68
C ILE A 112 10.76 15.65 30.23
N SER A 113 9.58 16.13 30.63
CA SER A 113 9.14 17.46 30.28
C SER A 113 10.03 18.54 30.92
N PRO A 114 10.01 19.79 30.43
CA PRO A 114 10.72 20.90 31.08
C PRO A 114 10.30 21.14 32.54
N ARG A 115 9.16 20.60 32.98
CA ARG A 115 8.67 20.64 34.36
C ARG A 115 9.18 19.47 35.22
N GLY A 116 9.98 18.56 34.65
CA GLY A 116 10.53 17.39 35.33
C GLY A 116 9.60 16.17 35.36
N GLU A 117 8.48 16.19 34.65
CA GLU A 117 7.54 15.06 34.60
C GLU A 117 7.99 14.02 33.57
N MET A 118 8.07 12.75 33.97
CA MET A 118 8.42 11.65 33.08
C MET A 118 7.17 11.12 32.36
N HIS A 119 7.19 11.14 31.03
CA HIS A 119 6.15 10.61 30.16
C HIS A 119 6.62 9.35 29.46
N PHE A 120 5.88 8.25 29.63
CA PHE A 120 6.04 7.07 28.78
C PHE A 120 5.46 7.33 27.40
N LEU A 121 6.27 7.20 26.36
CA LEU A 121 5.89 7.48 24.97
C LEU A 121 5.45 6.24 24.20
N GLY A 122 6.07 5.10 24.46
CA GLY A 122 5.76 3.85 23.77
C GLY A 122 6.78 2.75 24.06
N LYS A 123 6.49 1.54 23.59
CA LYS A 123 7.42 0.41 23.68
C LYS A 123 8.64 0.62 22.76
N THR A 124 9.73 -0.07 23.03
CA THR A 124 10.98 -0.05 22.24
C THR A 124 10.76 -0.28 20.74
N ASP A 125 9.86 -1.20 20.39
CA ASP A 125 9.57 -1.63 19.03
C ASP A 125 8.65 -0.67 18.25
N ASP A 126 8.22 0.43 18.86
CA ASP A 126 7.23 1.34 18.27
C ASP A 126 7.66 2.82 18.36
N ALA A 127 8.81 3.12 17.75
CA ALA A 127 9.35 4.47 17.68
C ALA A 127 8.39 5.45 17.00
N GLN A 128 7.58 5.00 16.03
CA GLN A 128 6.61 5.85 15.33
C GLN A 128 5.51 6.36 16.28
N LYS A 129 4.86 5.48 17.04
CA LYS A 129 3.84 5.92 18.00
C LYS A 129 4.44 6.74 19.14
N ALA A 130 5.67 6.42 19.55
CA ALA A 130 6.38 7.22 20.54
C ALA A 130 6.64 8.65 20.04
N ALA A 131 7.08 8.80 18.78
CA ALA A 131 7.30 10.10 18.14
C ALA A 131 5.99 10.90 18.04
N ASP A 132 4.90 10.26 17.62
CA ASP A 132 3.57 10.90 17.55
C ASP A 132 3.09 11.38 18.92
N LYS A 133 3.31 10.57 19.97
CA LYS A 133 2.94 10.93 21.34
C LYS A 133 3.79 12.08 21.88
N LEU A 134 5.10 12.07 21.62
CA LEU A 134 5.97 13.19 21.97
C LEU A 134 5.57 14.47 21.24
N ALA A 135 5.30 14.36 19.93
CA ALA A 135 4.83 15.48 19.15
C ALA A 135 3.58 16.12 19.77
N ALA A 136 2.62 15.35 20.29
CA ALA A 136 1.43 15.88 20.96
C ALA A 136 1.72 16.60 22.30
N LEU A 137 2.82 16.26 22.98
CA LEU A 137 3.21 16.84 24.27
C LEU A 137 4.05 18.11 24.13
N LEU A 138 4.70 18.33 22.99
CA LEU A 138 5.56 19.50 22.76
C LEU A 138 4.73 20.81 22.68
N PRO A 139 5.15 21.88 23.37
CA PRO A 139 4.47 23.16 23.31
C PRO A 139 4.53 23.74 21.89
N GLY A 140 3.36 24.02 21.31
CA GLY A 140 3.24 24.46 19.91
C GLY A 140 2.78 23.37 18.94
N SER A 141 2.56 22.14 19.41
CA SER A 141 1.90 21.07 18.65
C SER A 141 0.41 21.34 18.46
N ARG A 142 0.09 22.30 17.60
CA ARG A 142 -1.26 22.48 17.08
C ARG A 142 -1.42 21.58 15.87
N ARG A 143 -1.79 20.32 16.09
CA ARG A 143 -2.37 19.51 15.02
C ARG A 143 -3.72 20.16 14.66
N PRO A 144 -4.00 20.49 13.39
CA PRO A 144 -5.29 21.05 13.02
C PRO A 144 -6.39 20.04 13.36
N LYS A 145 -7.30 20.48 14.23
CA LYS A 145 -8.49 19.73 14.63
C LYS A 145 -9.28 19.42 13.36
N LYS A 146 -9.33 18.14 12.97
CA LYS A 146 -10.24 17.66 11.91
C LYS A 146 -11.64 18.05 12.39
N ARG A 147 -12.20 19.06 11.73
CA ARG A 147 -13.54 19.58 12.02
C ARG A 147 -14.49 18.49 11.56
N ASP A 148 -15.06 17.75 12.49
CA ASP A 148 -16.22 16.93 12.19
C ASP A 148 -17.26 17.81 11.55
N LYS A 149 -17.66 17.40 10.36
CA LYS A 149 -18.63 18.07 9.53
C LYS A 149 -19.96 17.97 10.26
N ALA A 150 -20.30 19.02 11.00
CA ALA A 150 -21.66 19.29 11.42
C ALA A 150 -22.50 19.43 10.15
N SER A 151 -23.25 18.40 9.82
CA SER A 151 -24.40 18.49 8.95
C SER A 151 -25.46 19.30 9.71
N GLY A 152 -25.68 20.55 9.30
CA GLY A 152 -27.01 21.15 9.39
C GLY A 152 -27.95 20.35 8.46
N ALA A 153 -29.26 20.30 8.63
CA ALA A 153 -30.21 21.17 9.33
C ALA A 153 -31.56 20.39 9.38
N PRO A 154 -32.73 21.03 9.54
CA PRO A 154 -33.28 21.80 10.65
C PRO A 154 -34.57 21.15 11.23
N ASP A 155 -35.12 21.81 12.24
CA ASP A 155 -36.26 21.49 13.10
C ASP A 155 -37.65 21.81 12.50
N ALA A 156 -38.68 21.18 13.10
CA ALA A 156 -40.13 21.51 13.14
C ALA A 156 -40.97 21.40 11.85
N SER A 157 -42.21 20.88 11.80
CA SER A 157 -43.19 20.30 12.76
C SER A 157 -44.41 19.85 11.93
N GLN A 158 -45.14 18.80 12.31
CA GLN A 158 -46.60 18.85 12.59
C GLN A 158 -47.17 17.48 12.94
N ALA A 159 -48.02 17.50 13.95
CA ALA A 159 -48.78 16.39 14.50
C ALA A 159 -50.18 16.31 13.87
N SER A 160 -50.74 15.11 13.79
CA SER A 160 -52.17 14.86 14.04
C SER A 160 -52.45 13.35 14.06
N GLU A 161 -52.92 12.87 15.21
CA GLU A 161 -53.70 11.64 15.37
C GLU A 161 -55.12 11.78 14.77
N ALA A 162 -55.75 10.61 14.55
CA ALA A 162 -57.18 10.29 14.56
C ALA A 162 -57.94 10.09 13.22
N GLY A 163 -58.64 8.93 13.15
CA GLY A 163 -59.74 8.58 12.23
C GLY A 163 -59.33 7.57 11.15
N ASN A 164 -59.50 6.25 11.33
CA ASN A 164 -60.74 5.44 11.25
C ASN A 164 -61.26 5.22 9.82
N ASP A 165 -61.84 4.02 9.61
CA ASP A 165 -62.39 3.40 8.39
C ASP A 165 -61.33 2.77 7.47
N GLY A 166 -61.35 1.49 7.11
CA GLY A 166 -62.32 0.41 7.28
C GLY A 166 -62.04 -0.66 6.20
N GLU A 167 -62.59 -1.85 6.40
CA GLU A 167 -62.73 -2.96 5.44
C GLU A 167 -61.59 -3.96 5.22
N ASP A 168 -61.75 -5.04 5.99
CA ASP A 168 -61.58 -6.47 5.70
C ASP A 168 -61.43 -6.88 4.22
N SER A 169 -60.50 -7.82 3.96
CA SER A 169 -60.84 -9.14 3.39
C SER A 169 -59.61 -10.06 3.25
N GLU A 170 -59.55 -11.07 4.13
CA GLU A 170 -59.22 -12.48 3.81
C GLU A 170 -59.82 -12.90 2.44
N THR A 171 -59.28 -13.76 1.55
CA THR A 171 -58.37 -14.90 1.61
C THR A 171 -57.90 -15.27 0.15
N PRO A 172 -57.33 -16.45 -0.20
CA PRO A 172 -56.14 -16.58 -1.05
C PRO A 172 -56.41 -17.21 -2.44
N ALA A 173 -55.37 -17.39 -3.28
CA ALA A 173 -55.16 -18.61 -4.09
C ALA A 173 -54.02 -18.46 -5.10
N GLY A 174 -53.22 -19.52 -5.22
CA GLY A 174 -52.77 -20.00 -6.52
C GLY A 174 -51.40 -19.55 -6.99
N HIS A 175 -50.33 -20.10 -6.41
CA HIS A 175 -49.08 -20.28 -7.16
C HIS A 175 -48.94 -21.77 -7.49
N GLY A 176 -49.23 -22.10 -8.76
CA GLY A 176 -49.01 -23.42 -9.32
C GLY A 176 -47.54 -23.60 -9.65
N ASP A 177 -46.97 -24.67 -9.11
CA ASP A 177 -45.85 -25.38 -9.71
C ASP A 177 -46.25 -25.91 -11.09
N LEU A 178 -45.34 -25.84 -12.07
CA LEU A 178 -44.87 -27.01 -12.84
C LEU A 178 -43.76 -26.52 -13.80
N GLU A 179 -42.49 -26.79 -13.49
CA GLU A 179 -41.75 -28.04 -13.70
C GLU A 179 -41.15 -28.12 -15.12
N GLN A 180 -39.81 -28.06 -15.14
CA GLN A 180 -38.97 -28.53 -16.22
C GLN A 180 -38.76 -30.03 -16.01
N ALA A 181 -39.17 -30.85 -16.99
CA ALA A 181 -38.55 -32.13 -17.39
C ALA A 181 -39.25 -32.67 -18.64
#